data_AF-A0A1B3W9I3-F1
#
_entry.id   AF-A0A1B3W9I3-F1
#
_cell.length_a   1.000
_cell.length_b   1.000
_cell.length_c   1.000
_cell.angle_alpha   90.00
_cell.angle_beta   90.00
_cell.angle_gamma   90.00
#
_symmetry.space_group_name_H-M   'P 1'
#
loop_
_entity.id
_entity.type
_entity.pdbx_description
1 polymer ?
#
loop_
_entity_poly.entity_id
_entity_poly.type
_entity_poly.pdbx_seq_one_letter_code
_entity_poly.pdbx_strand_id
1 'polypeptide(L)'
;MCLIALAWKVHPRWPLALIANRDELHARPTAPAGFDPEAPHVYGGRDLVAGGGWLQASTRGRLAAVTNVRTGLPADPAPLSRGALVRDFVRGSDGAIDAVQTLEDTAAGYGPFNLLLWDGRDLAFASNQPRPHHAPVAPGIHAMSNGAFDAPWPKSTFATRALEAWINACPAGGTDAGETPDIEPLFAALADRGIAPDDDLPDTGVGIELERTLSPPFVLDERYGTRCSSIVLAGEDGILFAERRFNSAGEVTGEASTVLPVD
;
A
#
# COMPACT_ATOMS: atom_id res chain seq x y z
N MET A 1 -0.20 -6.96 -1.40
CA MET A 1 0.75 -5.82 -1.26
C MET A 1 1.58 -6.07 -0.02
N CYS A 2 2.85 -5.66 -0.03
CA CYS A 2 3.83 -6.14 0.96
C CYS A 2 4.70 -5.05 1.58
N LEU A 3 4.66 -3.82 1.03
CA LEU A 3 5.29 -2.65 1.60
C LEU A 3 4.45 -1.42 1.27
N ILE A 4 4.19 -0.60 2.28
CA ILE A 4 3.63 0.74 2.21
C ILE A 4 4.47 1.63 3.12
N ALA A 5 4.93 2.78 2.62
CA ALA A 5 5.30 3.91 3.45
C ALA A 5 4.30 5.03 3.20
N LEU A 6 3.90 5.73 4.25
CA LEU A 6 2.95 6.82 4.18
C LEU A 6 3.38 8.03 5.00
N ALA A 7 2.94 9.20 4.56
CA ALA A 7 3.07 10.47 5.22
C ALA A 7 1.67 11.02 5.47
N TRP A 8 1.32 11.25 6.73
CA TRP A 8 -0.01 11.67 7.14
C TRP A 8 0.04 12.99 7.90
N LYS A 9 -0.62 14.02 7.37
CA LYS A 9 -0.72 15.38 7.93
C LYS A 9 0.64 16.01 8.29
N VAL A 10 1.66 15.70 7.49
CA VAL A 10 3.02 16.28 7.61
C VAL A 10 3.40 17.22 6.47
N HIS A 11 2.55 17.34 5.44
CA HIS A 11 2.75 18.28 4.33
C HIS A 11 1.46 19.07 4.07
N PRO A 12 1.52 20.40 3.84
CA PRO A 12 0.33 21.24 3.67
C PRO A 12 -0.44 20.94 2.38
N ARG A 13 0.25 20.64 1.27
CA ARG A 13 -0.40 20.32 -0.02
C ARG A 13 -0.86 18.86 -0.12
N TRP A 14 -0.17 17.96 0.58
CA TRP A 14 -0.38 16.52 0.48
C TRP A 14 -0.69 15.97 1.87
N PRO A 15 -1.91 16.17 2.41
CA PRO A 15 -2.29 15.63 3.71
C PRO A 15 -2.06 14.12 3.81
N LEU A 16 -2.20 13.38 2.71
CA LEU A 16 -1.82 11.97 2.61
C LEU A 16 -0.94 11.75 1.39
N ALA A 17 0.26 11.23 1.61
CA ALA A 17 1.11 10.68 0.55
C ALA A 17 1.47 9.23 0.89
N LEU A 18 1.47 8.35 -0.12
CA LEU A 18 1.68 6.92 0.04
C LEU A 18 2.54 6.39 -1.11
N ILE A 19 3.52 5.57 -0.77
CA ILE A 19 4.30 4.78 -1.74
C ILE A 19 4.20 3.31 -1.37
N ALA A 20 4.03 2.44 -2.35
CA ALA A 20 3.81 1.03 -2.08
C ALA A 20 4.36 0.09 -3.15
N ASN A 21 4.80 -1.09 -2.71
CA ASN A 21 5.08 -2.22 -3.59
C ASN A 21 4.10 -3.37 -3.34
N ARG A 22 3.62 -3.92 -4.45
CA ARG A 22 2.88 -5.18 -4.44
C ARG A 22 3.78 -6.33 -4.84
N ASP A 23 4.17 -7.12 -3.86
CA ASP A 23 4.84 -8.39 -4.09
C ASP A 23 3.80 -9.52 -4.13
N GLU A 24 3.87 -10.37 -5.15
CA GLU A 24 2.93 -11.48 -5.36
C GLU A 24 3.52 -12.56 -6.27
N LEU A 25 2.93 -13.75 -6.21
CA LEU A 25 3.15 -14.80 -7.21
C LEU A 25 2.94 -14.27 -8.63
N HIS A 26 3.90 -14.52 -9.52
CA HIS A 26 3.81 -14.04 -10.89
C HIS A 26 2.63 -14.62 -11.68
N ALA A 27 2.24 -15.84 -11.30
CA ALA A 27 1.12 -16.56 -11.89
C ALA A 27 -0.26 -16.05 -11.43
N ARG A 28 -0.35 -15.22 -10.37
CA ARG A 28 -1.64 -14.68 -9.89
C ARG A 28 -2.12 -13.58 -10.85
N PRO A 29 -3.21 -13.77 -11.61
CA PRO A 29 -3.67 -12.77 -12.56
C PRO A 29 -4.19 -11.51 -11.87
N THR A 30 -3.80 -10.34 -12.38
CA THR A 30 -4.21 -9.03 -11.88
C THR A 30 -4.43 -8.06 -13.03
N ALA A 31 -5.37 -7.12 -12.87
CA ALA A 31 -5.50 -6.00 -13.79
C ALA A 31 -4.57 -4.84 -13.38
N PRO A 32 -4.05 -4.06 -14.35
CA PRO A 32 -3.39 -2.79 -14.08
C PRO A 32 -4.28 -1.83 -13.29
N ALA A 33 -3.68 -0.86 -12.61
CA ALA A 33 -4.43 0.25 -12.03
C ALA A 33 -5.29 0.94 -13.10
N GLY A 34 -6.58 1.07 -12.80
CA GLY A 34 -7.59 1.60 -13.70
C GLY A 34 -8.92 1.79 -13.00
N PHE A 35 -9.86 2.44 -13.68
CA PHE A 35 -11.23 2.54 -13.18
C PHE A 35 -11.89 1.17 -13.11
N ASP A 36 -12.61 0.93 -12.02
CA ASP A 36 -13.37 -0.29 -11.83
C ASP A 36 -14.61 -0.28 -12.75
N PRO A 37 -14.78 -1.28 -13.66
CA PRO A 37 -15.93 -1.35 -14.55
C PRO A 37 -17.28 -1.42 -13.83
N GLU A 38 -17.32 -1.95 -12.60
CA GLU A 38 -18.54 -2.06 -11.80
C GLU A 38 -18.73 -0.89 -10.83
N ALA A 39 -17.68 -0.11 -10.61
CA ALA A 39 -17.70 1.05 -9.73
C ALA A 39 -16.85 2.18 -10.35
N PRO A 40 -17.38 2.93 -11.34
CA PRO A 40 -16.59 3.92 -12.10
C PRO A 40 -15.99 5.07 -11.28
N HIS A 41 -16.41 5.22 -10.02
CA HIS A 41 -15.86 6.18 -9.05
C HIS A 41 -14.65 5.60 -8.28
N VAL A 42 -14.24 4.35 -8.55
CA VAL A 42 -13.12 3.66 -7.90
C VAL A 42 -12.01 3.44 -8.91
N TYR A 43 -10.78 3.69 -8.49
CA TYR A 43 -9.57 3.51 -9.29
C TYR A 43 -8.52 2.76 -8.48
N GLY A 44 -7.85 1.80 -9.11
CA GLY A 44 -6.70 1.11 -8.51
C GLY A 44 -6.52 -0.29 -9.05
N GLY A 45 -5.60 -1.03 -8.44
CA GLY A 45 -5.25 -2.38 -8.87
C GLY A 45 -6.31 -3.42 -8.45
N ARG A 46 -6.62 -4.36 -9.36
CA ARG A 46 -7.63 -5.40 -9.12
C ARG A 46 -7.04 -6.81 -9.20
N ASP A 47 -7.40 -7.62 -8.23
CA ASP A 47 -7.11 -9.05 -8.19
C ASP A 47 -8.18 -9.81 -8.96
N LEU A 48 -7.79 -10.48 -10.06
CA LEU A 48 -8.73 -11.17 -10.93
C LEU A 48 -9.09 -12.58 -10.42
N VAL A 49 -8.43 -13.06 -9.37
CA VAL A 49 -8.76 -14.35 -8.73
C VAL A 49 -9.84 -14.17 -7.68
N ALA A 50 -9.67 -13.21 -6.78
CA ALA A 50 -10.57 -13.00 -5.65
C ALA A 50 -11.55 -11.83 -5.84
N GLY A 51 -11.43 -11.05 -6.93
CA GLY A 51 -12.33 -9.94 -7.25
C GLY A 51 -12.22 -8.72 -6.32
N GLY A 52 -11.12 -8.61 -5.57
CA GLY A 52 -10.84 -7.50 -4.65
C GLY A 52 -9.70 -6.59 -5.15
N GLY A 53 -9.22 -5.71 -4.27
CA GLY A 53 -8.09 -4.82 -4.54
C GLY A 53 -6.96 -4.95 -3.50
N TRP A 54 -5.83 -4.28 -3.74
CA TRP A 54 -4.76 -4.16 -2.74
C TRP A 54 -4.48 -2.72 -2.33
N LEU A 55 -4.68 -1.78 -3.25
CA LEU A 55 -4.69 -0.34 -3.03
C LEU A 55 -5.65 0.25 -4.05
N GLN A 56 -6.67 0.92 -3.55
CA GLN A 56 -7.68 1.58 -4.37
C GLN A 56 -8.02 2.93 -3.75
N ALA A 57 -8.38 3.87 -4.59
CA ALA A 57 -8.89 5.17 -4.23
C ALA A 57 -10.24 5.41 -4.92
N SER A 58 -10.99 6.38 -4.44
CA SER A 58 -12.26 6.78 -5.01
C SER A 58 -12.33 8.29 -5.23
N THR A 59 -13.06 8.71 -6.26
CA THR A 59 -13.43 10.12 -6.50
C THR A 59 -14.27 10.72 -5.36
N ARG A 60 -14.74 9.90 -4.41
CA ARG A 60 -15.37 10.36 -3.17
C ARG A 60 -14.37 10.74 -2.06
N GLY A 61 -13.08 10.89 -2.39
CA GLY A 61 -12.04 11.25 -1.42
C GLY A 61 -11.68 10.11 -0.46
N ARG A 62 -11.72 8.86 -0.91
CA ARG A 62 -11.48 7.68 -0.06
C ARG A 62 -10.34 6.83 -0.59
N LEU A 63 -9.57 6.21 0.28
CA LEU A 63 -8.49 5.29 -0.06
C LEU A 63 -8.48 4.11 0.90
N ALA A 64 -8.21 2.92 0.38
CA ALA A 64 -7.91 1.76 1.20
C ALA A 64 -6.69 1.00 0.67
N ALA A 65 -5.91 0.45 1.58
CA ALA A 65 -4.78 -0.40 1.24
C ALA A 65 -4.64 -1.56 2.24
N VAL A 66 -4.17 -2.71 1.76
CA VAL A 66 -3.99 -3.90 2.60
C VAL A 66 -2.63 -4.54 2.38
N THR A 67 -1.97 -4.95 3.46
CA THR A 67 -0.78 -5.80 3.40
C THR A 67 -1.04 -7.13 4.09
N ASN A 68 -0.35 -8.17 3.63
CA ASN A 68 -0.38 -9.47 4.29
C ASN A 68 0.54 -9.45 5.51
N VAL A 69 0.11 -9.92 6.68
CA VAL A 69 1.02 -10.16 7.81
C VAL A 69 1.62 -11.55 7.69
N ARG A 70 2.91 -11.68 7.98
CA ARG A 70 3.67 -12.94 7.90
C ARG A 70 3.74 -13.57 9.27
N THR A 71 3.15 -14.76 9.38
CA THR A 71 3.06 -15.56 10.61
C THR A 71 3.60 -16.96 10.35
N GLY A 72 4.77 -17.05 9.69
CA GLY A 72 5.34 -18.30 9.17
C GLY A 72 4.97 -18.60 7.71
N LEU A 73 4.98 -19.89 7.35
CA LEU A 73 4.66 -20.36 6.00
C LEU A 73 3.16 -20.15 5.67
N PRO A 74 2.82 -19.97 4.38
CA PRO A 74 1.43 -19.79 3.97
C PRO A 74 0.54 -20.95 4.44
N ALA A 75 -0.52 -20.61 5.18
CA ALA A 75 -1.58 -21.55 5.56
C ALA A 75 -2.60 -21.71 4.42
N ASP A 76 -3.57 -22.59 4.62
CA ASP A 76 -4.71 -22.74 3.71
C ASP A 76 -5.44 -21.39 3.48
N PRO A 77 -6.06 -21.20 2.30
CA PRO A 77 -6.77 -19.97 2.00
C PRO A 77 -7.87 -19.69 3.04
N ALA A 78 -7.86 -18.48 3.58
CA ALA A 78 -8.93 -18.00 4.46
C ALA A 78 -10.26 -17.90 3.69
N PRO A 79 -11.42 -18.05 4.38
CA PRO A 79 -12.72 -18.01 3.72
C PRO A 79 -13.05 -16.66 3.09
N LEU A 80 -12.51 -15.56 3.63
CA LEU A 80 -12.70 -14.21 3.10
C LEU A 80 -11.41 -13.65 2.50
N SER A 81 -11.55 -12.98 1.35
CA SER A 81 -10.44 -12.28 0.69
C SER A 81 -10.14 -10.96 1.38
N ARG A 82 -8.89 -10.74 1.78
CA ARG A 82 -8.38 -9.43 2.26
C ARG A 82 -8.66 -8.30 1.27
N GLY A 83 -8.65 -8.60 -0.03
CA GLY A 83 -8.93 -7.59 -1.06
C GLY A 83 -10.39 -7.13 -1.11
N ALA A 84 -11.31 -7.88 -0.49
CA ALA A 84 -12.68 -7.42 -0.31
C ALA A 84 -12.74 -6.23 0.66
N LEU A 85 -11.91 -6.19 1.71
CA LEU A 85 -11.84 -5.06 2.65
C LEU A 85 -11.53 -3.75 1.92
N VAL A 86 -10.56 -3.78 1.01
CA VAL A 86 -10.17 -2.62 0.19
C VAL A 86 -11.32 -2.19 -0.70
N ARG A 87 -11.88 -3.13 -1.47
CA ARG A 87 -12.97 -2.88 -2.42
C ARG A 87 -14.23 -2.33 -1.74
N ASP A 88 -14.66 -2.99 -0.67
CA ASP A 88 -15.91 -2.70 0.00
C ASP A 88 -15.83 -1.35 0.71
N PHE A 89 -14.68 -1.03 1.32
CA PHE A 89 -14.45 0.29 1.87
C PHE A 89 -14.55 1.37 0.79
N VAL A 90 -13.77 1.34 -0.29
CA VAL A 90 -13.76 2.44 -1.27
C VAL A 90 -15.10 2.63 -2.01
N ARG A 91 -15.92 1.57 -2.11
CA ARG A 91 -17.27 1.63 -2.71
C ARG A 91 -18.35 2.14 -1.74
N GLY A 92 -18.16 1.95 -0.44
CA GLY A 92 -19.13 2.29 0.60
C GLY A 92 -19.25 3.78 0.91
N SER A 93 -19.70 4.09 2.12
CA SER A 93 -19.81 5.46 2.65
C SER A 93 -19.42 5.61 4.14
N ASP A 94 -19.10 4.51 4.83
CA ASP A 94 -18.81 4.56 6.27
C ASP A 94 -17.51 5.34 6.57
N GLY A 95 -17.45 6.00 7.72
CA GLY A 95 -16.22 6.64 8.18
C GLY A 95 -15.09 5.63 8.37
N ALA A 96 -13.84 6.04 8.21
CA ALA A 96 -12.69 5.14 8.36
C ALA A 96 -12.63 4.49 9.75
N ILE A 97 -12.95 5.27 10.79
CA ILE A 97 -12.98 4.81 12.19
C ILE A 97 -14.13 3.81 12.42
N ASP A 98 -15.32 4.10 11.93
CA ASP A 98 -16.48 3.21 12.08
C ASP A 98 -16.27 1.88 11.32
N ALA A 99 -15.66 1.95 10.13
CA ALA A 99 -15.35 0.78 9.31
C ALA A 99 -14.36 -0.17 9.99
N VAL A 100 -13.31 0.34 10.66
CA VAL A 100 -12.36 -0.53 11.39
C VAL A 100 -12.94 -1.10 12.68
N GLN A 101 -13.86 -0.38 13.33
CA GLN A 101 -14.56 -0.87 14.52
C GLN A 101 -15.47 -2.05 14.20
N THR A 102 -16.27 -1.95 13.13
CA THR A 102 -17.18 -3.02 12.69
C THR A 102 -16.45 -4.24 12.12
N LEU A 103 -15.22 -4.06 11.60
CA LEU A 103 -14.39 -5.14 11.09
C LEU A 103 -13.96 -6.15 12.19
N GLU A 104 -13.86 -5.73 13.45
CA GLU A 104 -13.33 -6.57 14.54
C GLU A 104 -14.11 -7.89 14.68
N ASP A 105 -15.43 -7.86 14.47
CA ASP A 105 -16.33 -9.02 14.56
C ASP A 105 -16.08 -10.07 13.47
N THR A 106 -15.54 -9.67 12.32
CA THR A 106 -15.34 -10.54 11.15
C THR A 106 -13.86 -10.77 10.82
N ALA A 107 -12.94 -10.12 11.53
CA ALA A 107 -11.51 -10.13 11.27
C ALA A 107 -10.88 -11.54 11.23
N ALA A 108 -11.45 -12.50 11.97
CA ALA A 108 -11.00 -13.89 11.99
C ALA A 108 -11.30 -14.67 10.69
N GLY A 109 -12.23 -14.19 9.86
CA GLY A 109 -12.55 -14.79 8.57
C GLY A 109 -11.52 -14.49 7.46
N TYR A 110 -10.60 -13.56 7.70
CA TYR A 110 -9.56 -13.15 6.76
C TYR A 110 -8.21 -13.76 7.13
N GLY A 111 -7.37 -14.02 6.12
CA GLY A 111 -5.97 -14.35 6.36
C GLY A 111 -5.24 -13.18 7.05
N PRO A 112 -4.08 -13.41 7.72
CA PRO A 112 -3.35 -12.37 8.44
C PRO A 112 -3.16 -11.08 7.63
N PHE A 113 -3.56 -9.93 8.18
CA PHE A 113 -3.54 -8.66 7.45
C PHE A 113 -3.22 -7.45 8.31
N ASN A 114 -2.76 -6.41 7.63
CA ASN A 114 -2.89 -5.02 8.07
C ASN A 114 -3.70 -4.24 7.03
N LEU A 115 -4.60 -3.37 7.49
CA LEU A 115 -5.53 -2.58 6.69
C LEU A 115 -5.36 -1.11 7.05
N LEU A 116 -5.29 -0.26 6.02
CA LEU A 116 -5.26 1.19 6.14
C LEU A 116 -6.47 1.77 5.41
N LEU A 117 -7.26 2.60 6.08
CA LEU A 117 -8.48 3.23 5.55
C LEU A 117 -8.40 4.74 5.71
N TRP A 118 -8.65 5.48 4.65
CA TRP A 118 -8.74 6.94 4.66
C TRP A 118 -10.06 7.39 4.03
N ASP A 119 -10.80 8.25 4.71
CA ASP A 119 -12.12 8.73 4.27
C ASP A 119 -12.14 10.22 3.86
N GLY A 120 -10.96 10.81 3.64
CA GLY A 120 -10.80 12.23 3.36
C GLY A 120 -10.46 13.05 4.61
N ARG A 121 -10.80 12.56 5.81
CA ARG A 121 -10.63 13.29 7.08
C ARG A 121 -9.75 12.52 8.06
N ASP A 122 -10.11 11.26 8.28
CA ASP A 122 -9.55 10.36 9.27
C ASP A 122 -8.79 9.24 8.58
N LEU A 123 -7.68 8.84 9.18
CA LEU A 123 -6.85 7.72 8.75
C LEU A 123 -6.90 6.67 9.85
N ALA A 124 -7.35 5.46 9.51
CA ALA A 124 -7.54 4.37 10.44
C ALA A 124 -6.69 3.16 10.04
N PHE A 125 -6.18 2.48 11.04
CA PHE A 125 -5.46 1.22 10.90
C PHE A 125 -6.24 0.10 11.57
N ALA A 126 -6.22 -1.09 10.98
CA ALA A 126 -6.68 -2.32 11.61
C ALA A 126 -5.78 -3.51 11.26
N SER A 127 -5.68 -4.46 12.17
CA SER A 127 -5.02 -5.74 11.93
C SER A 127 -5.69 -6.85 12.72
N ASN A 128 -5.61 -8.07 12.21
CA ASN A 128 -6.01 -9.27 12.94
C ASN A 128 -4.83 -9.99 13.63
N GLN A 129 -3.63 -9.40 13.65
CA GLN A 129 -2.42 -9.99 14.24
C GLN A 129 -1.80 -9.11 15.34
N PRO A 130 -1.32 -9.69 16.46
CA PRO A 130 -1.50 -11.08 16.88
C PRO A 130 -2.94 -11.40 17.34
N ARG A 131 -3.76 -10.36 17.50
CA ARG A 131 -5.20 -10.39 17.77
C ARG A 131 -5.87 -9.23 17.02
N PRO A 132 -7.18 -9.31 16.75
CA PRO A 132 -7.94 -8.17 16.22
C PRO A 132 -7.72 -6.92 17.06
N HIS A 133 -7.34 -5.83 16.39
CA HIS A 133 -7.24 -4.51 16.98
C HIS A 133 -7.28 -3.45 15.87
N HIS A 134 -7.63 -2.22 16.26
CA HIS A 134 -7.67 -1.07 15.37
C HIS A 134 -7.29 0.21 16.14
N ALA A 135 -6.84 1.22 15.41
CA ALA A 135 -6.51 2.52 15.97
C ALA A 135 -6.61 3.63 14.91
N PRO A 136 -6.93 4.88 15.30
CA PRO A 136 -6.64 6.04 14.46
C PRO A 136 -5.12 6.16 14.26
N VAL A 137 -4.70 6.53 13.06
CA VAL A 137 -3.30 6.80 12.74
C VAL A 137 -2.98 8.25 13.10
N ALA A 138 -1.98 8.42 13.97
CA ALA A 138 -1.48 9.75 14.36
C ALA A 138 -0.79 10.45 13.18
N PRO A 139 -0.79 11.79 13.11
CA PRO A 139 0.04 12.52 12.15
C PRO A 139 1.52 12.12 12.24
N GLY A 140 2.17 11.87 11.10
CA GLY A 140 3.55 11.40 11.07
C GLY A 140 3.93 10.66 9.79
N ILE A 141 5.14 10.10 9.79
CA ILE A 141 5.64 9.16 8.79
C ILE A 141 5.50 7.75 9.35
N HIS A 142 4.85 6.86 8.59
CA HIS A 142 4.54 5.50 9.02
C HIS A 142 4.86 4.48 7.92
N ALA A 143 4.95 3.21 8.32
CA ALA A 143 5.11 2.09 7.41
C ALA A 143 4.22 0.90 7.77
N MET A 144 3.82 0.17 6.75
CA MET A 144 3.09 -1.08 6.87
C MET A 144 3.68 -2.09 5.87
N SER A 145 4.25 -3.18 6.38
CA SER A 145 4.82 -4.24 5.56
C SER A 145 4.21 -5.59 5.95
N ASN A 146 5.00 -6.67 6.01
CA ASN A 146 4.49 -7.97 6.45
C ASN A 146 4.56 -8.20 7.97
N GLY A 147 4.88 -7.17 8.75
CA GLY A 147 4.93 -7.23 10.21
C GLY A 147 3.85 -6.37 10.87
N ALA A 148 4.09 -5.99 12.12
CA ALA A 148 3.28 -4.98 12.81
C ALA A 148 3.38 -3.61 12.11
N PHE A 149 2.40 -2.75 12.36
CA PHE A 149 2.46 -1.34 11.96
C PHE A 149 3.70 -0.67 12.56
N ASP A 150 4.41 0.10 11.74
CA ASP A 150 5.69 0.75 12.08
C ASP A 150 6.80 -0.20 12.57
N ALA A 151 6.72 -1.49 12.25
CA ALA A 151 7.83 -2.41 12.50
C ALA A 151 9.10 -1.88 11.78
N PRO A 152 10.23 -1.73 12.50
CA PRO A 152 11.44 -1.05 12.00
C PRO A 152 12.28 -1.98 11.10
N TRP A 153 11.64 -2.57 10.10
CA TRP A 153 12.31 -3.47 9.17
C TRP A 153 13.11 -2.68 8.13
N PRO A 154 14.24 -3.22 7.61
CA PRO A 154 15.11 -2.50 6.69
C PRO A 154 14.37 -1.80 5.53
N LYS A 155 13.52 -2.52 4.79
CA LYS A 155 12.71 -1.93 3.71
C LYS A 155 11.70 -0.87 4.16
N SER A 156 11.08 -1.06 5.32
CA SER A 156 10.12 -0.10 5.88
C SER A 156 10.83 1.20 6.25
N THR A 157 11.96 1.10 6.94
CA THR A 157 12.80 2.24 7.33
C THR A 157 13.41 2.93 6.10
N PHE A 158 13.82 2.18 5.09
CA PHE A 158 14.32 2.75 3.83
C PHE A 158 13.22 3.54 3.10
N ALA A 159 12.05 2.94 2.90
CA ALA A 159 10.94 3.57 2.18
C ALA A 159 10.40 4.80 2.89
N THR A 160 10.31 4.78 4.23
CA THR A 160 9.88 5.95 5.02
C THR A 160 10.87 7.10 4.93
N ARG A 161 12.17 6.83 5.00
CA ARG A 161 13.21 7.86 4.79
C ARG A 161 13.15 8.48 3.40
N ALA A 162 12.94 7.66 2.37
CA ALA A 162 12.81 8.15 1.00
C ALA A 162 11.57 9.04 0.83
N LEU A 163 10.44 8.63 1.39
CA LEU A 163 9.21 9.42 1.38
C LEU A 163 9.35 10.73 2.18
N GLU A 164 9.96 10.68 3.36
CA GLU A 164 10.22 11.85 4.19
C GLU A 164 11.15 12.85 3.48
N ALA A 165 12.24 12.36 2.88
CA ALA A 165 13.15 13.19 2.09
C ALA A 165 12.43 13.88 0.92
N TRP A 166 11.58 13.14 0.20
CA TRP A 166 10.78 13.67 -0.88
C TRP A 166 9.78 14.72 -0.40
N ILE A 167 9.03 14.45 0.68
CA ILE A 167 8.08 15.40 1.30
C ILE A 167 8.78 16.70 1.70
N ASN A 168 9.97 16.61 2.30
CA ASN A 168 10.73 17.78 2.73
C ASN A 168 11.31 18.59 1.56
N ALA A 169 11.55 17.96 0.42
CA ALA A 169 12.01 18.62 -0.80
C ALA A 169 10.85 19.20 -1.64
N CYS A 170 9.62 18.70 -1.44
CA CYS A 170 8.45 19.22 -2.12
C CYS A 170 8.14 20.67 -1.70
N PRO A 171 7.93 21.58 -2.65
CA PRO A 171 7.49 22.93 -2.34
C PRO A 171 6.14 22.90 -1.60
N ALA A 172 6.09 23.55 -0.44
CA ALA A 172 4.86 23.74 0.33
C ALA A 172 3.86 24.70 -0.34
N GLY A 173 4.34 25.55 -1.26
CA GLY A 173 3.54 26.51 -2.01
C GLY A 173 3.01 25.95 -3.33
N GLY A 174 1.94 26.57 -3.84
CA GLY A 174 1.44 26.30 -5.19
C GLY A 174 2.53 26.55 -6.21
N THR A 175 3.05 25.49 -6.82
CA THR A 175 3.58 25.55 -8.18
C THR A 175 2.45 26.08 -9.08
N ASP A 176 2.80 26.72 -10.19
CA ASP A 176 1.79 27.15 -11.17
C ASP A 176 0.77 26.02 -11.40
N ALA A 177 -0.52 26.39 -11.40
CA ALA A 177 -1.62 25.45 -11.55
C ALA A 177 -1.37 24.55 -12.76
N GLY A 178 -1.02 23.28 -12.51
CA GLY A 178 -0.73 22.29 -13.54
C GLY A 178 0.64 21.60 -13.49
N GLU A 179 1.56 21.99 -12.60
CA GLU A 179 2.82 21.24 -12.46
C GLU A 179 2.61 19.96 -11.64
N THR A 180 2.71 18.80 -12.30
CA THR A 180 2.72 17.48 -11.67
C THR A 180 3.97 17.34 -10.82
N PRO A 181 3.87 16.93 -9.53
CA PRO A 181 5.05 16.75 -8.71
C PRO A 181 5.98 15.69 -9.31
N ASP A 182 7.30 15.91 -9.24
CA ASP A 182 8.28 14.89 -9.65
C ASP A 182 8.25 13.72 -8.67
N ILE A 183 7.70 12.60 -9.11
CA ILE A 183 7.54 11.37 -8.33
C ILE A 183 8.57 10.30 -8.68
N GLU A 184 9.50 10.55 -9.61
CA GLU A 184 10.51 9.57 -10.01
C GLU A 184 11.43 9.14 -8.85
N PRO A 185 11.87 10.04 -7.94
CA PRO A 185 12.67 9.63 -6.77
C PRO A 185 11.97 8.60 -5.88
N LEU A 186 10.64 8.65 -5.78
CA LEU A 186 9.84 7.71 -5.01
C LEU A 186 9.79 6.33 -5.71
N PHE A 187 9.64 6.29 -7.04
CA PHE A 187 9.73 5.05 -7.79
C PHE A 187 11.14 4.45 -7.72
N ALA A 188 12.18 5.28 -7.79
CA ALA A 188 13.56 4.83 -7.65
C ALA A 188 13.81 4.17 -6.28
N ALA A 189 13.27 4.75 -5.20
CA ALA A 189 13.33 4.14 -3.88
C ALA A 189 12.57 2.80 -3.81
N LEU A 190 11.38 2.70 -4.40
CA LEU A 190 10.64 1.45 -4.48
C LEU A 190 11.32 0.38 -5.36
N ALA A 191 12.24 0.77 -6.24
CA ALA A 191 13.00 -0.13 -7.10
C ALA A 191 14.30 -0.65 -6.47
N ASP A 192 14.61 -0.25 -5.23
CA ASP A 192 15.83 -0.67 -4.54
C ASP A 192 15.84 -2.18 -4.27
N ARG A 193 16.95 -2.84 -4.64
CA ARG A 193 17.17 -4.29 -4.53
C ARG A 193 18.24 -4.65 -3.49
N GLY A 194 18.62 -3.70 -2.65
CA GLY A 194 19.65 -3.88 -1.62
C GLY A 194 19.20 -4.91 -0.58
N ILE A 195 19.92 -6.02 -0.51
CA ILE A 195 19.70 -7.04 0.54
C ILE A 195 20.26 -6.50 1.84
N ALA A 196 19.44 -6.52 2.90
CA ALA A 196 19.86 -6.07 4.22
C ALA A 196 20.81 -7.10 4.88
N PRO A 197 21.72 -6.66 5.77
CA PRO A 197 22.54 -7.55 6.59
C PRO A 197 21.68 -8.51 7.41
N ASP A 198 22.16 -9.75 7.63
CA ASP A 198 21.43 -10.77 8.38
C ASP A 198 21.00 -10.32 9.77
N ASP A 199 21.87 -9.57 10.46
CA ASP A 199 21.62 -9.08 11.82
C ASP A 199 20.48 -8.04 11.89
N ASP A 200 20.11 -7.45 10.75
CA ASP A 200 19.02 -6.48 10.62
C ASP A 200 17.71 -7.14 10.13
N LEU A 201 17.72 -8.43 9.80
CA LEU A 201 16.55 -9.15 9.30
C LEU A 201 15.59 -9.52 10.44
N PRO A 202 14.26 -9.42 10.21
CA PRO A 202 13.30 -9.94 11.17
C PRO A 202 13.34 -11.48 11.18
N ASP A 203 12.91 -12.08 12.29
CA ASP A 203 12.53 -13.50 12.32
C ASP A 203 11.01 -13.62 12.28
N THR A 204 10.48 -13.91 11.09
CA THR A 204 9.05 -14.15 10.88
C THR A 204 8.68 -15.63 10.79
N GLY A 205 9.64 -16.52 11.06
CA GLY A 205 9.46 -17.97 10.98
C GLY A 205 9.54 -18.57 9.57
N VAL A 206 10.03 -17.83 8.57
CA VAL A 206 10.22 -18.34 7.19
C VAL A 206 11.65 -18.79 6.88
N GLY A 207 12.58 -18.56 7.79
CA GLY A 207 14.00 -18.91 7.65
C GLY A 207 14.83 -17.85 6.92
N ILE A 208 16.13 -17.79 7.26
CA ILE A 208 17.03 -16.69 6.89
C ILE A 208 17.15 -16.45 5.38
N GLU A 209 17.20 -17.50 4.56
CA GLU A 209 17.33 -17.35 3.10
C GLU A 209 16.12 -16.64 2.48
N LEU A 210 14.93 -16.92 3.00
CA LEU A 210 13.73 -16.25 2.53
C LEU A 210 13.65 -14.82 3.09
N GLU A 211 14.07 -14.59 4.33
CA GLU A 211 14.15 -13.23 4.90
C GLU A 211 15.09 -12.33 4.07
N ARG A 212 16.25 -12.83 3.67
CA ARG A 212 17.19 -12.10 2.79
C ARG A 212 16.52 -11.68 1.48
N THR A 213 15.85 -12.63 0.81
CA THR A 213 15.15 -12.39 -0.46
C THR A 213 14.04 -11.34 -0.33
N LEU A 214 13.41 -11.23 0.84
CA LEU A 214 12.28 -10.34 1.10
C LEU A 214 12.65 -9.02 1.76
N SER A 215 13.93 -8.86 2.10
CA SER A 215 14.47 -7.70 2.79
C SER A 215 14.50 -6.40 1.97
N PRO A 216 14.67 -6.41 0.62
CA PRO A 216 14.63 -5.18 -0.16
C PRO A 216 13.19 -4.65 -0.33
N PRO A 217 13.04 -3.35 -0.65
CA PRO A 217 11.78 -2.82 -1.16
C PRO A 217 11.31 -3.55 -2.43
N PHE A 218 12.21 -3.79 -3.39
CA PHE A 218 11.93 -4.49 -4.63
C PHE A 218 12.35 -5.96 -4.55
N VAL A 219 11.37 -6.86 -4.46
CA VAL A 219 11.60 -8.30 -4.42
C VAL A 219 11.75 -8.84 -5.84
N LEU A 220 12.89 -9.45 -6.13
CA LEU A 220 13.17 -10.11 -7.41
C LEU A 220 13.43 -11.59 -7.19
N ASP A 221 12.43 -12.41 -7.51
CA ASP A 221 12.52 -13.87 -7.51
C ASP A 221 11.72 -14.47 -8.70
N GLU A 222 12.08 -15.68 -9.11
CA GLU A 222 11.55 -16.36 -10.30
C GLU A 222 10.04 -16.64 -10.20
N ARG A 223 9.52 -16.90 -9.00
CA ARG A 223 8.12 -17.30 -8.79
C ARG A 223 7.29 -16.22 -8.10
N TYR A 224 7.93 -15.39 -7.29
CA TYR A 224 7.30 -14.35 -6.49
C TYR A 224 8.12 -13.06 -6.62
N GLY A 225 7.48 -11.90 -6.76
CA GLY A 225 8.25 -10.65 -6.80
C GLY A 225 7.37 -9.41 -6.89
N THR A 226 8.01 -8.25 -6.92
CA THR A 226 7.34 -6.96 -7.07
C THR A 226 6.67 -6.89 -8.44
N ARG A 227 5.34 -6.85 -8.44
CA ARG A 227 4.47 -6.81 -9.62
C ARG A 227 4.17 -5.39 -10.07
N CYS A 228 4.01 -4.50 -9.10
CA CYS A 228 3.86 -3.07 -9.35
C CYS A 228 4.30 -2.24 -8.15
N SER A 229 4.71 -1.02 -8.48
CA SER A 229 4.96 0.07 -7.55
C SER A 229 3.86 1.10 -7.75
N SER A 230 3.34 1.66 -6.65
CA SER A 230 2.30 2.69 -6.69
C SER A 230 2.70 3.90 -5.86
N ILE A 231 2.35 5.09 -6.36
CA ILE A 231 2.51 6.36 -5.67
C ILE A 231 1.14 7.02 -5.65
N VAL A 232 0.67 7.39 -4.47
CA VAL A 232 -0.63 8.04 -4.29
C VAL A 232 -0.44 9.30 -3.48
N LEU A 233 -0.81 10.44 -4.04
CA LEU A 233 -0.76 11.75 -3.39
C LEU A 233 -2.17 12.32 -3.35
N ALA A 234 -2.73 12.50 -2.16
CA ALA A 234 -4.02 13.15 -1.97
C ALA A 234 -3.80 14.59 -1.51
N GLY A 235 -4.36 15.53 -2.26
CA GLY A 235 -4.28 16.97 -2.01
C GLY A 235 -5.57 17.70 -2.42
N GLU A 236 -5.52 19.03 -2.43
CA GLU A 236 -6.67 19.87 -2.78
C GLU A 236 -7.13 19.67 -4.24
N ASP A 237 -6.19 19.38 -5.15
CA ASP A 237 -6.45 19.15 -6.58
C ASP A 237 -7.02 17.75 -6.89
N GLY A 238 -7.19 16.91 -5.87
CA GLY A 238 -7.64 15.53 -5.99
C GLY A 238 -6.60 14.50 -5.56
N ILE A 239 -6.74 13.27 -6.06
CA ILE A 239 -5.83 12.15 -5.73
C ILE A 239 -5.04 11.76 -6.98
N LEU A 240 -3.75 12.12 -7.01
CA LEU A 240 -2.81 11.56 -7.99
C LEU A 240 -2.58 10.09 -7.64
N PHE A 241 -2.78 9.21 -8.61
CA PHE A 241 -2.46 7.78 -8.52
C PHE A 241 -1.57 7.40 -9.71
N ALA A 242 -0.32 7.03 -9.44
CA ALA A 242 0.62 6.51 -10.42
C ALA A 242 0.98 5.05 -10.12
N GLU A 243 1.10 4.23 -11.15
CA GLU A 243 1.51 2.83 -11.08
C GLU A 243 2.58 2.54 -12.13
N ARG A 244 3.66 1.84 -11.72
CA ARG A 244 4.66 1.22 -12.60
C ARG A 244 4.59 -0.29 -12.43
N ARG A 245 4.49 -1.04 -13.54
CA ARG A 245 4.29 -2.50 -13.55
C ARG A 245 5.53 -3.23 -14.05
N PHE A 246 5.76 -4.44 -13.53
CA PHE A 246 6.96 -5.23 -13.84
C PHE A 246 6.62 -6.66 -14.27
N ASN A 247 7.46 -7.24 -15.12
CA ASN A 247 7.45 -8.68 -15.41
C ASN A 247 8.26 -9.46 -14.34
N SER A 248 8.36 -10.78 -14.51
CA SER A 248 9.12 -11.64 -13.58
C SER A 248 10.63 -11.41 -13.57
N ALA A 249 11.18 -10.75 -14.58
CA ALA A 249 12.58 -10.31 -14.62
C ALA A 249 12.78 -8.93 -13.95
N GLY A 250 11.71 -8.31 -13.44
CA GLY A 250 11.74 -6.97 -12.85
C GLY A 250 11.88 -5.85 -13.87
N GLU A 251 11.56 -6.10 -15.14
CA GLU A 251 11.58 -5.10 -16.21
C GLU A 251 10.22 -4.39 -16.29
N VAL A 252 10.24 -3.09 -16.59
CA VAL A 252 9.03 -2.30 -16.72
C VAL A 252 8.20 -2.77 -17.93
N THR A 253 6.93 -3.08 -17.69
CA THR A 253 5.97 -3.52 -18.71
C THR A 253 4.87 -2.51 -18.99
N GLY A 254 4.78 -1.47 -18.17
CA GLY A 254 3.91 -0.34 -18.45
C GLY A 254 3.68 0.53 -17.23
N GLU A 255 3.20 1.73 -17.50
CA GLU A 255 2.91 2.75 -16.50
C GLU A 255 1.48 3.25 -16.69
N ALA A 256 0.88 3.71 -15.60
CA ALA A 256 -0.41 4.37 -15.58
C ALA A 256 -0.34 5.52 -14.59
N SER A 257 -0.92 6.67 -14.93
CA SER A 257 -1.02 7.80 -14.02
C SER A 257 -2.34 8.52 -14.27
N THR A 258 -3.03 8.88 -13.20
CA THR A 258 -4.28 9.64 -13.26
C THR A 258 -4.42 10.54 -12.05
N VAL A 259 -5.15 11.65 -12.19
CA VAL A 259 -5.61 12.46 -11.07
C VAL A 259 -7.11 12.24 -10.94
N LEU A 260 -7.53 11.66 -9.83
CA LEU A 260 -8.94 11.46 -9.51
C LEU A 260 -9.48 12.78 -8.95
N PRO A 261 -10.51 13.39 -9.58
CA PRO A 261 -11.20 14.51 -8.95
C PRO A 261 -11.84 14.01 -7.66
N VAL A 262 -11.72 14.78 -6.58
CA VAL A 262 -12.40 14.52 -5.32
C VAL A 262 -13.60 15.44 -5.24
N ASP A 263 -14.80 14.85 -5.21
CA ASP A 263 -16.08 15.56 -5.09
C ASP A 263 -16.29 16.16 -3.69
#